data_AF-A0A482XDQ8-F1
#
_entry.id   AF-A0A482XDQ8-F1
#
_cell.length_a   1.000
_cell.length_b   1.000
_cell.length_c   1.000
_cell.angle_alpha   90.00
_cell.angle_beta   90.00
_cell.angle_gamma   90.00
#
_symmetry.space_group_name_H-M   'P 1'
#
loop_
_entity.id
_entity.type
_entity.pdbx_description
1 polymer ?
#
loop_
_entity_poly.entity_id
_entity_poly.type
_entity_poly.pdbx_seq_one_letter_code
_entity_poly.pdbx_strand_id
1 'polypeptide(L)'
;MYLVHHPHLRIQEDSLDAPVVSVTLGSDVNPESLKEGDDVRLTCEIKANPDADKIIWYHGIEVVSRNNSTLGRTLHLQGLRRQDAGEYVCVASNKEGSARSRALSLSIQFAPVCKPGMEEVAVGAMRHESLEARCEVLASPGGPHLKFSWTYSKGKDVLPVPQHRVVSKDHVSTIQFTPVAESDFGTFACWATNPVGRQSKPCLVTIVHAKRPDPPRGCQLQNSSSGSGRLELSCEPGNNGGLAQHFILEVNEAGRQDDQAQGSPGVRGFSNPLYRLTGFTPRFTLRGLQPGTEYRLAVFAKNAMGASQPPVLIPGVRVSASTARLTKNDPGYHDSSMARAAFWTNIVTNVIVAGIAVVTCIIIMTIIVVIICWRRRSRDRHLSRTPHPLNNLADQDLKRSTESLEEDQGGGI
;
A
#
# COMPACT_ATOMS: atom_id res chain seq x y z
N MET A 1 47.80 50.16 64.63
CA MET A 1 46.47 49.78 64.13
C MET A 1 46.69 48.80 62.98
N TYR A 2 46.66 47.50 63.28
CA TYR A 2 46.86 46.45 62.28
C TYR A 2 45.53 46.24 61.56
N LEU A 3 45.45 46.63 60.28
CA LEU A 3 44.32 46.32 59.42
C LEU A 3 44.52 44.93 58.84
N VAL A 4 43.76 43.97 59.36
CA VAL A 4 43.67 42.61 58.83
C VAL A 4 42.90 42.68 57.51
N HIS A 5 43.56 42.34 56.40
CA HIS A 5 42.92 42.23 55.10
C HIS A 5 42.34 40.81 54.97
N HIS A 6 41.02 40.66 55.08
CA HIS A 6 40.35 39.42 54.73
C HIS A 6 40.10 39.40 53.21
N PRO A 7 40.64 38.42 52.47
CA PRO A 7 40.25 38.23 51.08
C PRO A 7 38.82 37.68 51.05
N HIS A 8 37.92 38.43 50.42
CA HIS A 8 36.61 37.92 50.04
C HIS A 8 36.81 36.73 49.08
N LEU A 9 36.58 35.50 49.57
CA LEU A 9 36.32 34.37 48.69
C LEU A 9 35.03 34.69 47.93
N ARG A 10 35.16 35.05 46.64
CA ARG A 10 34.07 34.90 45.69
C ARG A 10 33.87 33.40 45.51
N ILE A 11 32.85 32.85 46.17
CA ILE A 11 32.33 31.54 45.79
C ILE A 11 31.75 31.74 44.39
N GLN A 12 32.45 31.25 43.37
CA GLN A 12 31.87 31.14 42.05
C GLN A 12 30.78 30.09 42.18
N GLU A 13 29.53 30.53 42.15
CA GLU A 13 28.37 29.65 42.18
C GLU A 13 28.49 28.75 40.95
N ASP A 14 28.80 27.46 41.15
CA ASP A 14 28.90 26.49 40.07
C ASP A 14 27.58 26.52 39.30
N SER A 15 27.59 26.95 38.04
CA SER A 15 26.36 27.03 37.24
C SER A 15 25.81 25.62 37.06
N LEU A 16 24.65 25.37 37.67
CA LEU A 16 23.97 24.09 37.55
C LEU A 16 23.19 24.10 36.22
N ASP A 17 23.45 23.10 35.39
CA ASP A 17 22.96 23.00 34.02
C ASP A 17 22.33 21.62 33.79
N ALA A 18 21.14 21.62 33.19
CA ALA A 18 20.51 20.39 32.70
C ALA A 18 21.36 19.74 31.58
N PRO A 19 21.25 18.42 31.37
CA PRO A 19 22.11 17.74 30.41
C PRO A 19 21.90 18.20 28.97
N VAL A 20 22.96 18.25 28.18
CA VAL A 20 22.94 18.34 26.72
C VAL A 20 23.53 17.06 26.16
N VAL A 21 22.78 16.39 25.29
CA VAL A 21 23.11 15.02 24.85
C VAL A 21 23.19 14.87 23.33
N SER A 22 24.19 14.13 22.86
CA SER A 22 24.30 13.68 21.47
C SER A 22 24.78 12.23 21.42
N VAL A 23 24.33 11.47 20.42
CA VAL A 23 24.75 10.09 20.20
C VAL A 23 25.74 10.05 19.05
N THR A 24 26.86 9.35 19.25
CA THR A 24 27.88 9.10 18.25
C THR A 24 28.08 7.61 18.05
N LEU A 25 28.37 7.22 16.81
CA LEU A 25 28.90 5.91 16.45
C LEU A 25 30.42 6.05 16.38
N GLY A 26 31.18 5.02 16.78
CA GLY A 26 32.67 5.06 16.82
C GLY A 26 33.30 5.71 15.57
N SER A 27 34.45 6.37 15.74
CA SER A 27 35.02 7.41 14.86
C SER A 27 35.26 7.05 13.39
N ASP A 28 35.09 5.80 12.98
CA ASP A 28 35.41 5.32 11.63
C ASP A 28 34.29 4.45 11.03
N VAL A 29 33.10 4.45 11.65
CA VAL A 29 31.99 3.58 11.26
C VAL A 29 30.87 4.40 10.66
N ASN A 30 30.48 4.10 9.42
CA ASN A 30 29.34 4.72 8.77
C ASN A 30 28.03 4.05 9.23
N PRO A 31 27.10 4.78 9.88
CA PRO A 31 25.83 4.21 10.35
C PRO A 31 24.93 3.68 9.22
N GLU A 32 25.14 4.09 7.97
CA GLU A 32 24.34 3.66 6.81
C GLU A 32 24.86 2.39 6.13
N SER A 33 26.05 1.90 6.54
CA SER A 33 26.71 0.77 5.88
C SER A 33 27.20 -0.32 6.82
N LEU A 34 26.56 -0.47 7.98
CA LEU A 34 26.80 -1.58 8.90
C LEU A 34 26.37 -2.89 8.26
N LYS A 35 27.04 -4.00 8.55
CA LYS A 35 26.68 -5.34 8.05
C LYS A 35 26.18 -6.24 9.17
N GLU A 36 25.34 -7.20 8.80
CA GLU A 36 24.93 -8.28 9.72
C GLU A 36 26.18 -9.01 10.25
N GLY A 37 26.29 -9.13 11.56
CA GLY A 37 27.45 -9.70 12.26
C GLY A 37 28.50 -8.70 12.72
N ASP A 38 28.44 -7.42 12.32
CA ASP A 38 29.35 -6.39 12.82
C ASP A 38 29.14 -6.12 14.32
N ASP A 39 30.18 -5.65 15.00
CA ASP A 39 30.12 -5.18 16.38
C ASP A 39 30.26 -3.65 16.39
N VAL A 40 29.34 -2.96 17.05
CA VAL A 40 29.37 -1.50 17.14
C VAL A 40 29.19 -0.99 18.57
N ARG A 41 29.73 0.20 18.82
CA ARG A 41 29.59 0.93 20.07
C ARG A 41 28.95 2.29 19.80
N LEU A 42 27.80 2.52 20.42
CA LEU A 42 27.18 3.83 20.48
C LEU A 42 27.63 4.53 21.77
N THR A 43 27.98 5.80 21.66
CA THR A 43 28.37 6.63 22.81
C THR A 43 27.41 7.80 22.94
N CYS A 44 26.90 8.00 24.16
CA CYS A 44 26.11 9.14 24.55
C CYS A 44 27.06 10.20 25.14
N GLU A 45 27.30 11.23 24.35
CA GLU A 45 28.07 12.40 24.75
C GLU A 45 27.17 13.34 25.56
N ILE A 46 27.48 13.50 26.84
CA ILE A 46 26.69 14.27 27.80
C ILE A 46 27.54 15.41 28.34
N LYS A 47 27.04 16.65 28.21
CA LYS A 47 27.56 17.84 28.89
C LYS A 47 26.52 18.28 29.92
N ALA A 48 26.84 18.22 31.20
CA ALA A 48 25.92 18.53 32.30
C ALA A 48 26.71 18.97 33.55
N ASN A 49 26.09 19.79 34.41
CA ASN A 49 26.64 20.12 35.73
C ASN A 49 25.51 20.12 36.78
N PRO A 50 25.48 19.19 37.75
CA PRO A 50 26.37 18.04 37.93
C PRO A 50 26.20 17.01 36.79
N ASP A 51 27.12 16.05 36.70
CA ASP A 51 27.04 14.98 35.70
C ASP A 51 25.72 14.18 35.84
N ALA A 52 25.30 13.56 34.74
CA ALA A 52 24.05 12.79 34.70
C ALA A 52 24.14 11.54 35.58
N ASP A 53 23.15 11.37 36.46
CA ASP A 53 23.03 10.21 37.36
C ASP A 53 22.18 9.07 36.75
N LYS A 54 21.40 9.38 35.71
CA LYS A 54 20.52 8.44 35.03
C LYS A 54 20.67 8.53 33.51
N ILE A 55 21.00 7.41 32.88
CA ILE A 55 21.14 7.30 31.43
C ILE A 55 20.29 6.12 30.92
N ILE A 56 19.43 6.38 29.95
CA ILE A 56 18.53 5.39 29.34
C ILE A 56 18.72 5.41 27.82
N TRP A 57 18.95 4.24 27.25
CA TRP A 57 18.97 4.04 25.81
C TRP A 57 17.63 3.53 25.31
N TYR A 58 17.19 4.10 24.19
CA TYR A 58 16.00 3.71 23.46
C TYR A 58 16.38 3.23 22.06
N HIS A 59 15.73 2.16 21.63
CA HIS A 59 15.69 1.74 20.23
C HIS A 59 14.23 1.80 19.77
N GLY A 60 13.91 2.78 18.92
CA GLY A 60 12.53 3.21 18.69
C GLY A 60 11.85 3.63 20.00
N ILE A 61 10.88 2.83 20.46
CA ILE A 61 10.14 3.05 21.71
C ILE A 61 10.62 2.18 22.88
N GLU A 62 11.42 1.15 22.60
CA GLU A 62 11.82 0.16 23.60
C GLU A 62 13.05 0.64 24.37
N VAL A 63 13.09 0.36 25.67
CA VAL A 63 14.26 0.64 26.52
C VAL A 63 15.23 -0.53 26.40
N VAL A 64 16.36 -0.30 25.74
CA VAL A 64 17.39 -1.33 25.50
C VAL A 64 18.48 -1.33 26.57
N SER A 65 18.64 -0.24 27.33
CA SER A 65 19.54 -0.20 28.48
C SER A 65 19.08 0.85 29.49
N ARG A 66 19.17 0.51 30.78
CA ARG A 66 18.86 1.39 31.91
C ARG A 66 20.03 1.33 32.90
N ASN A 67 20.88 2.35 32.88
CA ASN A 67 22.05 2.40 33.75
C ASN A 67 21.98 3.63 34.66
N ASN A 68 22.11 3.39 35.98
CA ASN A 68 22.14 4.42 37.03
C ASN A 68 23.59 4.80 37.40
N SER A 69 24.49 4.83 36.40
CA SER A 69 25.94 5.03 36.59
C SER A 69 26.56 5.57 35.30
N THR A 70 27.73 6.19 35.40
CA THR A 70 28.55 6.69 34.27
C THR A 70 28.95 5.60 33.26
N LEU A 71 28.86 4.31 33.62
CA LEU A 71 28.94 3.18 32.67
C LEU A 71 27.77 3.14 31.66
N GLY A 72 26.70 3.89 31.89
CA GLY A 72 25.54 4.03 30.99
C GLY A 72 25.79 4.82 29.71
N ARG A 73 26.94 5.49 29.60
CA ARG A 73 27.25 6.34 28.45
C ARG A 73 27.50 5.56 27.17
N THR A 74 27.74 4.25 27.22
CA THR A 74 28.01 3.43 26.03
C THR A 74 27.02 2.27 25.90
N LEU A 75 26.51 2.05 24.69
CA LEU A 75 25.73 0.87 24.31
C LEU A 75 26.55 0.02 23.33
N HIS A 76 26.80 -1.23 23.70
CA HIS A 76 27.49 -2.20 22.86
C HIS A 76 26.47 -3.09 22.15
N LEU A 77 26.51 -3.11 20.83
CA LEU A 77 25.71 -4.00 20.00
C LEU A 77 26.69 -4.98 19.35
N GLN A 78 26.60 -6.26 19.73
CA GLN A 78 27.49 -7.30 19.23
C GLN A 78 26.73 -8.25 18.30
N GLY A 79 27.37 -8.63 17.20
CA GLY A 79 26.80 -9.51 16.19
C GLY A 79 25.48 -8.98 15.64
N LEU A 80 25.53 -7.75 15.09
CA LEU A 80 24.37 -7.01 14.60
C LEU A 80 23.43 -7.89 13.78
N ARG A 81 22.15 -7.85 14.10
CA ARG A 81 21.07 -8.55 13.39
C ARG A 81 20.17 -7.54 12.70
N ARG A 82 19.37 -8.01 11.75
CA ARG A 82 18.47 -7.15 10.96
C ARG A 82 17.50 -6.35 11.83
N GLN A 83 17.05 -6.91 12.95
CA GLN A 83 16.18 -6.21 13.89
C GLN A 83 16.86 -5.05 14.63
N ASP A 84 18.20 -5.03 14.70
CA ASP A 84 18.93 -3.97 15.41
C ASP A 84 19.00 -2.67 14.58
N ALA A 85 18.51 -2.68 13.34
CA ALA A 85 18.40 -1.50 12.49
C ALA A 85 17.32 -0.54 13.03
N GLY A 86 17.45 0.74 12.71
CA GLY A 86 16.50 1.78 13.13
C GLY A 86 17.13 2.82 14.05
N GLU A 87 16.28 3.55 14.77
CA GLU A 87 16.68 4.77 15.49
C GLU A 87 17.07 4.49 16.93
N TYR A 88 18.26 4.95 17.32
CA TYR A 88 18.76 4.91 18.68
C TYR A 88 18.78 6.32 19.28
N VAL A 89 18.30 6.42 20.52
CA VAL A 89 18.23 7.67 21.27
C VAL A 89 18.72 7.47 22.69
N CYS A 90 19.52 8.40 23.18
CA CYS A 90 19.93 8.46 24.57
C CYS A 90 19.13 9.54 25.31
N VAL A 91 18.68 9.22 26.53
CA VAL A 91 18.09 10.17 27.47
C VAL A 91 18.95 10.21 28.71
N ALA A 92 19.47 11.38 29.05
CA ALA A 92 20.23 11.62 30.28
C ALA A 92 19.44 12.52 31.22
N SER A 93 19.59 12.33 32.52
CA SER A 93 18.98 13.18 33.54
C SER A 93 19.96 13.46 34.67
N ASN A 94 19.84 14.65 35.26
CA ASN A 94 20.46 15.03 36.52
C ASN A 94 19.41 15.77 37.37
N LYS A 95 19.80 16.31 38.53
CA LYS A 95 18.91 17.06 39.42
C LYS A 95 18.32 18.35 38.80
N GLU A 96 18.93 18.88 37.74
CA GLU A 96 18.48 20.10 37.06
C GLU A 96 17.52 19.81 35.89
N GLY A 97 17.47 18.58 35.41
CA GLY A 97 16.51 18.18 34.39
C GLY A 97 16.92 16.97 33.56
N SER A 98 16.26 16.81 32.41
CA SER A 98 16.49 15.70 31.49
C SER A 98 16.55 16.17 30.05
N ALA A 99 17.42 15.56 29.24
CA ALA A 99 17.48 15.81 27.81
C ALA A 99 17.53 14.52 27.01
N ARG A 100 16.99 14.60 25.79
CA ARG A 100 16.89 13.53 24.80
C ARG A 100 17.73 13.89 23.59
N SER A 101 18.56 12.96 23.12
CA SER A 101 19.40 13.18 21.94
C SER A 101 18.57 13.20 20.66
N ARG A 102 19.16 13.73 19.58
CA ARG A 102 18.68 13.39 18.24
C ARG A 102 18.81 11.88 18.00
N ALA A 103 17.96 11.34 17.15
CA ALA A 103 18.02 9.94 16.75
C ALA A 103 19.25 9.69 15.86
N LEU A 104 19.99 8.62 16.18
CA LEU A 104 20.99 8.03 15.30
C LEU A 104 20.37 6.82 14.61
N SER A 105 20.24 6.87 13.29
CA SER A 105 19.65 5.79 12.50
C SER A 105 20.73 4.81 12.04
N LEU A 106 20.62 3.54 12.44
CA LEU A 106 21.49 2.46 11.98
C LEU A 106 20.83 1.71 10.82
N SER A 107 21.55 1.55 9.71
CA SER A 107 21.15 0.72 8.58
C SER A 107 22.04 -0.51 8.52
N ILE A 108 21.42 -1.68 8.61
CA ILE A 108 22.13 -2.97 8.60
C ILE A 108 21.93 -3.61 7.24
N GLN A 109 23.04 -3.79 6.54
CA GLN A 109 23.15 -4.39 5.23
C GLN A 109 23.31 -5.91 5.37
N PHE A 110 22.60 -6.65 4.53
CA PHE A 110 22.61 -8.10 4.48
C PHE A 110 22.39 -8.59 3.05
N ALA A 111 22.98 -9.75 2.74
CA ALA A 111 22.76 -10.41 1.45
C ALA A 111 21.28 -10.78 1.28
N PRO A 112 20.74 -10.79 0.05
CA PRO A 112 19.33 -11.02 -0.15
C PRO A 112 18.89 -12.39 0.40
N VAL A 113 17.66 -12.51 0.86
CA VAL A 113 17.03 -13.76 1.29
C VAL A 113 15.61 -13.84 0.76
N CYS A 114 15.06 -15.05 0.62
CA CYS A 114 13.66 -15.19 0.26
C CYS A 114 12.77 -14.50 1.29
N LYS A 115 11.75 -13.80 0.82
CA LYS A 115 10.69 -13.30 1.70
C LYS A 115 10.02 -14.51 2.37
N PRO A 116 9.59 -14.42 3.65
CA PRO A 116 8.85 -15.49 4.28
C PRO A 116 7.65 -15.94 3.45
N GLY A 117 7.56 -17.24 3.19
CA GLY A 117 6.53 -17.86 2.34
C GLY A 117 6.90 -17.92 0.84
N MET A 118 8.12 -17.52 0.46
CA MET A 118 8.65 -17.60 -0.91
C MET A 118 9.86 -18.54 -1.02
N GLU A 119 10.25 -19.23 0.05
CA GLU A 119 11.35 -20.19 0.05
C GLU A 119 11.09 -21.32 -0.95
N GLU A 120 9.86 -21.84 -0.96
CA GLU A 120 9.38 -22.85 -1.89
C GLU A 120 7.88 -22.64 -2.16
N VAL A 121 7.52 -22.36 -3.41
CA VAL A 121 6.14 -22.09 -3.83
C VAL A 121 5.79 -22.93 -5.04
N ALA A 122 4.62 -23.55 -5.02
CA ALA A 122 4.07 -24.25 -6.18
C ALA A 122 3.02 -23.38 -6.90
N VAL A 123 3.15 -23.27 -8.23
CA VAL A 123 2.21 -22.55 -9.10
C VAL A 123 1.69 -23.52 -10.15
N GLY A 124 0.36 -23.62 -10.26
CA GLY A 124 -0.29 -24.42 -11.28
C GLY A 124 -0.25 -23.74 -12.64
N ALA A 125 -0.03 -24.51 -13.68
CA ALA A 125 0.00 -24.04 -15.05
C ALA A 125 -0.83 -24.92 -15.98
N MET A 126 -1.44 -24.30 -16.98
CA MET A 126 -2.05 -24.98 -18.10
C MET A 126 -1.11 -24.98 -19.29
N ARG A 127 -1.15 -26.07 -20.06
CA ARG A 127 -0.38 -26.21 -21.29
C ARG A 127 -0.76 -25.09 -22.26
N HIS A 128 0.25 -24.51 -22.91
CA HIS A 128 0.10 -23.41 -23.87
C HIS A 128 -0.46 -22.10 -23.30
N GLU A 129 -0.66 -22.01 -21.98
CA GLU A 129 -1.05 -20.77 -21.33
C GLU A 129 0.14 -20.10 -20.64
N SER A 130 0.25 -18.79 -20.81
CA SER A 130 1.32 -18.00 -20.20
C SER A 130 0.98 -17.70 -18.75
N LEU A 131 1.98 -17.84 -17.88
CA LEU A 131 1.92 -17.49 -16.47
C LEU A 131 3.11 -16.64 -16.06
N GLU A 132 2.95 -15.92 -14.96
CA GLU A 132 4.02 -15.18 -14.31
C GLU A 132 4.44 -15.89 -13.02
N ALA A 133 5.66 -16.40 -12.99
CA ALA A 133 6.26 -16.94 -11.77
C ALA A 133 7.02 -15.82 -11.06
N ARG A 134 6.64 -15.54 -9.82
CA ARG A 134 7.14 -14.41 -9.03
C ARG A 134 8.07 -14.86 -7.91
N CYS A 135 9.12 -14.09 -7.69
CA CYS A 135 10.09 -14.22 -6.61
C CYS A 135 10.23 -12.87 -5.91
N GLU A 136 10.18 -12.87 -4.57
CA GLU A 136 10.34 -11.66 -3.76
C GLU A 136 11.38 -11.91 -2.66
N VAL A 137 12.31 -10.95 -2.50
CA VAL A 137 13.43 -11.07 -1.58
C VAL A 137 13.49 -9.91 -0.60
N LEU A 138 13.93 -10.18 0.62
CA LEU A 138 14.36 -9.15 1.56
C LEU A 138 15.84 -8.89 1.35
N ALA A 139 16.26 -7.63 1.27
CA ALA A 139 17.65 -7.27 1.06
C ALA A 139 17.95 -5.85 1.55
N SER A 140 19.18 -5.62 2.00
CA SER A 140 19.72 -4.28 2.28
C SER A 140 21.19 -4.23 1.85
N PRO A 141 21.61 -3.33 0.94
CA PRO A 141 20.75 -2.43 0.19
C PRO A 141 19.84 -3.19 -0.78
N GLY A 142 18.69 -2.59 -1.07
CA GLY A 142 17.60 -3.17 -1.87
C GLY A 142 17.58 -2.73 -3.33
N GLY A 143 16.37 -2.63 -3.89
CA GLY A 143 16.04 -2.32 -5.29
C GLY A 143 17.18 -1.97 -6.28
N PRO A 144 17.67 -0.72 -6.32
CA PRO A 144 18.70 -0.30 -7.30
C PRO A 144 20.00 -1.11 -7.27
N HIS A 145 20.27 -1.79 -6.16
CA HIS A 145 21.48 -2.60 -5.95
C HIS A 145 21.23 -4.10 -6.12
N LEU A 146 19.99 -4.52 -6.39
CA LEU A 146 19.64 -5.92 -6.59
C LEU A 146 19.81 -6.35 -8.04
N LYS A 147 20.44 -7.52 -8.24
CA LYS A 147 20.54 -8.20 -9.51
C LYS A 147 19.91 -9.59 -9.38
N PHE A 148 18.92 -9.87 -10.21
CA PHE A 148 18.24 -11.15 -10.24
C PHE A 148 18.75 -12.03 -11.38
N SER A 149 18.78 -13.34 -11.15
CA SER A 149 18.97 -14.36 -12.17
C SER A 149 18.09 -15.56 -11.86
N TRP A 150 17.65 -16.24 -12.91
CA TRP A 150 16.78 -17.40 -12.80
C TRP A 150 17.43 -18.59 -13.49
N THR A 151 17.27 -19.76 -12.88
CA THR A 151 17.74 -21.03 -13.44
C THR A 151 16.62 -22.06 -13.40
N TYR A 152 16.56 -22.94 -14.40
CA TYR A 152 15.62 -24.06 -14.47
C TYR A 152 16.40 -25.37 -14.45
N SER A 153 15.92 -26.34 -13.65
CA SER A 153 16.51 -27.67 -13.59
C SER A 153 15.80 -28.61 -14.57
N LYS A 154 16.56 -29.17 -15.51
CA LYS A 154 16.08 -30.20 -16.44
C LYS A 154 16.90 -31.47 -16.25
N GLY A 155 16.39 -32.40 -15.45
CA GLY A 155 17.14 -33.59 -15.05
C GLY A 155 18.32 -33.23 -14.14
N LYS A 156 19.55 -33.51 -14.58
CA LYS A 156 20.78 -33.15 -13.86
C LYS A 156 21.34 -31.78 -14.26
N ASP A 157 20.88 -31.22 -15.37
CA ASP A 157 21.39 -29.96 -15.89
C ASP A 157 20.64 -28.77 -15.29
N VAL A 158 21.38 -27.70 -15.02
CA VAL A 158 20.84 -26.42 -14.55
C VAL A 158 21.06 -25.38 -15.65
N LEU A 159 19.98 -24.93 -16.26
CA LEU A 159 20.01 -24.02 -17.40
C LEU A 159 19.57 -22.61 -16.97
N PRO A 160 20.25 -21.54 -17.43
CA PRO A 160 19.81 -20.18 -17.18
C PRO A 160 18.51 -19.87 -17.93
N VAL A 161 17.59 -19.14 -17.29
CA VAL A 161 16.40 -18.61 -17.95
C VAL A 161 16.82 -17.39 -18.80
N PRO A 162 16.41 -17.31 -20.08
CA PRO A 162 16.77 -16.19 -20.94
C PRO A 162 16.31 -14.83 -20.38
N GLN A 163 17.20 -13.84 -20.40
CA GLN A 163 16.96 -12.53 -19.77
C GLN A 163 15.73 -11.79 -20.30
N HIS A 164 15.35 -12.00 -21.57
CA HIS A 164 14.15 -11.39 -22.15
C HIS A 164 12.84 -11.87 -21.52
N ARG A 165 12.86 -12.98 -20.77
CA ARG A 165 11.70 -13.48 -20.01
C ARG A 165 11.67 -12.98 -18.57
N VAL A 166 12.75 -12.36 -18.11
CA VAL A 166 12.93 -11.92 -16.72
C VAL A 166 12.62 -10.44 -16.65
N VAL A 167 11.66 -10.08 -15.81
CA VAL A 167 11.33 -8.69 -15.46
C VAL A 167 11.60 -8.52 -13.98
N SER A 168 12.42 -7.53 -13.61
CA SER A 168 12.76 -7.29 -12.20
C SER A 168 12.54 -5.83 -11.86
N LYS A 169 11.93 -5.59 -10.70
CA LYS A 169 11.67 -4.26 -10.16
C LYS A 169 11.77 -4.30 -8.65
N ASP A 170 12.59 -3.41 -8.10
CA ASP A 170 12.83 -3.29 -6.67
C ASP A 170 13.24 -4.64 -6.04
N HIS A 171 12.39 -5.18 -5.16
CA HIS A 171 12.61 -6.42 -4.43
C HIS A 171 11.97 -7.65 -5.09
N VAL A 172 11.44 -7.50 -6.30
CA VAL A 172 10.63 -8.51 -6.99
C VAL A 172 11.22 -8.83 -8.35
N SER A 173 11.27 -10.11 -8.67
CA SER A 173 11.58 -10.60 -10.01
C SER A 173 10.49 -11.56 -10.47
N THR A 174 10.10 -11.45 -11.74
CA THR A 174 9.07 -12.27 -12.36
C THR A 174 9.61 -12.85 -13.65
N ILE A 175 9.29 -14.12 -13.91
CA ILE A 175 9.50 -14.73 -15.23
C ILE A 175 8.17 -14.99 -15.91
N GLN A 176 8.09 -14.63 -17.19
CA GLN A 176 6.98 -15.05 -18.04
C GLN A 176 7.30 -16.43 -18.64
N PHE A 177 6.43 -17.40 -18.38
CA PHE A 177 6.64 -18.78 -18.78
C PHE A 177 5.38 -19.39 -19.38
N THR A 178 5.53 -20.21 -20.41
CA THR A 178 4.43 -20.90 -21.09
C THR A 178 4.85 -22.36 -21.27
N PRO A 179 4.35 -23.31 -20.47
CA PRO A 179 4.71 -24.71 -20.62
C PRO A 179 4.07 -25.29 -21.90
N VAL A 180 4.87 -25.96 -22.72
CA VAL A 180 4.43 -26.58 -23.98
C VAL A 180 4.46 -28.10 -23.87
N ALA A 181 5.54 -28.66 -23.33
CA ALA A 181 5.73 -30.09 -23.12
C ALA A 181 5.58 -30.49 -21.64
N GLU A 182 5.35 -31.77 -21.36
CA GLU A 182 5.36 -32.34 -19.99
C GLU A 182 6.70 -32.07 -19.28
N SER A 183 7.81 -32.04 -20.03
CA SER A 183 9.14 -31.74 -19.51
C SER A 183 9.37 -30.28 -19.09
N ASP A 184 8.43 -29.39 -19.40
CA ASP A 184 8.52 -27.96 -19.08
C ASP A 184 8.00 -27.67 -17.66
N PHE A 185 7.28 -28.61 -17.06
CA PHE A 185 6.87 -28.55 -15.67
C PHE A 185 8.04 -28.97 -14.78
N GLY A 186 8.33 -28.16 -13.76
CA GLY A 186 9.51 -28.33 -12.94
C GLY A 186 9.80 -27.12 -12.07
N THR A 187 10.98 -27.09 -11.47
CA THR A 187 11.36 -26.08 -10.48
C THR A 187 12.31 -25.05 -11.06
N PHE A 188 11.96 -23.79 -10.88
CA PHE A 188 12.77 -22.62 -11.16
C PHE A 188 13.41 -22.13 -9.87
N ALA A 189 14.71 -21.83 -9.91
CA ALA A 189 15.44 -21.22 -8.82
C ALA A 189 15.71 -19.75 -9.15
N CYS A 190 15.15 -18.87 -8.33
CA CYS A 190 15.39 -17.44 -8.34
C CYS A 190 16.58 -17.13 -7.43
N TRP A 191 17.55 -16.41 -7.97
CA TRP A 191 18.73 -15.92 -7.27
C TRP A 191 18.77 -14.40 -7.31
N ALA A 192 19.12 -13.80 -6.19
CA ALA A 192 19.31 -12.37 -6.02
C ALA A 192 20.69 -12.09 -5.38
N THR A 193 21.32 -11.01 -5.84
CA THR A 193 22.63 -10.56 -5.38
C THR A 193 22.59 -9.05 -5.14
N ASN A 194 23.18 -8.58 -4.05
CA ASN A 194 23.49 -7.18 -3.79
C ASN A 194 25.00 -7.01 -3.45
N PRO A 195 25.50 -5.79 -3.20
CA PRO A 195 26.91 -5.56 -2.85
C PRO A 195 27.41 -6.29 -1.59
N VAL A 196 26.51 -6.73 -0.70
CA VAL A 196 26.88 -7.52 0.49
C VAL A 196 27.16 -8.97 0.10
N GLY A 197 26.35 -9.52 -0.81
CA GLY A 197 26.54 -10.88 -1.30
C GLY A 197 25.35 -11.42 -2.08
N ARG A 198 25.45 -12.70 -2.42
CA ARG A 198 24.37 -13.50 -3.05
C ARG A 198 23.58 -14.23 -1.98
N GLN A 199 22.31 -14.51 -2.27
CA GLN A 199 21.52 -15.49 -1.51
C GLN A 199 22.31 -16.76 -1.19
N SER A 200 22.20 -17.24 0.05
CA SER A 200 22.77 -18.53 0.46
C SER A 200 21.97 -19.72 -0.10
N LYS A 201 20.67 -19.54 -0.29
CA LYS A 201 19.73 -20.49 -0.91
C LYS A 201 18.80 -19.75 -1.86
N PRO A 202 18.46 -20.31 -3.03
CA PRO A 202 17.53 -19.68 -3.96
C PRO A 202 16.10 -19.75 -3.44
N CYS A 203 15.23 -18.89 -3.98
CA CYS A 203 13.79 -19.06 -3.84
C CYS A 203 13.30 -20.01 -4.93
N LEU A 204 12.60 -21.07 -4.55
CA LEU A 204 12.16 -22.12 -5.46
C LEU A 204 10.70 -21.89 -5.87
N VAL A 205 10.46 -21.86 -7.19
CA VAL A 205 9.12 -21.79 -7.77
C VAL A 205 8.90 -23.02 -8.63
N THR A 206 8.05 -23.93 -8.16
CA THR A 206 7.71 -25.17 -8.86
C THR A 206 6.45 -24.99 -9.69
N ILE A 207 6.59 -25.10 -11.00
CA ILE A 207 5.48 -25.08 -11.94
C ILE A 207 4.93 -26.49 -12.07
N VAL A 208 3.69 -26.69 -11.61
CA VAL A 208 3.00 -27.99 -11.63
C VAL A 208 1.83 -27.97 -12.59
N HIS A 209 1.43 -29.14 -13.07
CA HIS A 209 0.21 -29.26 -13.86
C HIS A 209 -0.99 -28.81 -13.03
N ALA A 210 -1.72 -27.82 -13.54
CA ALA A 210 -2.96 -27.40 -12.95
C ALA A 210 -3.97 -28.56 -12.96
N LYS A 211 -4.67 -28.73 -11.84
CA LYS A 211 -5.75 -29.70 -11.68
C LYS A 211 -7.02 -29.00 -11.25
N ARG A 212 -8.16 -29.70 -11.34
CA ARG A 212 -9.38 -29.24 -10.66
C ARG A 212 -9.08 -29.13 -9.16
N PRO A 213 -9.70 -28.16 -8.47
CA PRO A 213 -9.49 -28.01 -7.05
C PRO A 213 -10.14 -29.18 -6.30
N ASP A 214 -9.61 -29.49 -5.12
CA ASP A 214 -10.25 -30.40 -4.20
C ASP A 214 -11.56 -29.79 -3.69
N PRO A 215 -12.58 -30.61 -3.39
CA PRO A 215 -13.80 -30.10 -2.77
C PRO A 215 -13.49 -29.42 -1.43
N PRO A 216 -14.27 -28.40 -1.03
CA PRO A 216 -14.18 -27.82 0.32
C PRO A 216 -14.36 -28.89 1.41
N ARG A 217 -13.90 -28.61 2.62
CA ARG A 217 -13.98 -29.56 3.75
C ARG A 217 -14.60 -28.92 4.99
N GLY A 218 -15.07 -29.73 5.92
CA GLY A 218 -15.56 -29.24 7.22
C GLY A 218 -16.73 -28.25 7.11
N CYS A 219 -17.62 -28.44 6.14
CA CYS A 219 -18.77 -27.55 5.95
C CYS A 219 -19.72 -27.58 7.15
N GLN A 220 -19.96 -26.42 7.75
CA GLN A 220 -20.85 -26.21 8.89
C GLN A 220 -21.98 -25.27 8.50
N LEU A 221 -23.20 -25.65 8.87
CA LEU A 221 -24.40 -24.83 8.73
C LEU A 221 -24.73 -24.21 10.08
N GLN A 222 -24.77 -22.88 10.14
CA GLN A 222 -25.21 -22.13 11.32
C GLN A 222 -26.54 -21.45 11.04
N ASN A 223 -27.53 -21.69 11.92
CA ASN A 223 -28.82 -21.02 11.85
C ASN A 223 -28.75 -19.71 12.63
N SER A 224 -28.75 -18.58 11.90
CA SER A 224 -28.78 -17.26 12.54
C SER A 224 -30.20 -16.97 13.00
N SER A 225 -30.54 -17.36 14.23
CA SER A 225 -31.82 -17.14 14.91
C SER A 225 -33.06 -17.73 14.20
N SER A 226 -33.83 -18.51 14.97
CA SER A 226 -34.97 -19.37 14.60
C SER A 226 -36.21 -18.66 14.02
N GLY A 227 -36.04 -17.54 13.31
CA GLY A 227 -37.12 -16.81 12.66
C GLY A 227 -36.76 -15.83 11.55
N SER A 228 -35.49 -15.66 11.16
CA SER A 228 -35.11 -14.70 10.11
C SER A 228 -34.96 -15.32 8.71
N GLY A 229 -35.19 -16.63 8.55
CA GLY A 229 -34.99 -17.34 7.28
C GLY A 229 -33.56 -17.23 6.72
N ARG A 230 -32.57 -17.03 7.60
CA ARG A 230 -31.15 -16.82 7.24
C ARG A 230 -30.32 -18.03 7.67
N LEU A 231 -29.69 -18.68 6.70
CA LEU A 231 -28.73 -19.76 6.95
C LEU A 231 -27.34 -19.32 6.52
N GLU A 232 -26.36 -19.58 7.37
CA GLU A 232 -24.97 -19.34 7.07
C GLU A 232 -24.24 -20.65 6.89
N LEU A 233 -23.60 -20.82 5.73
CA LEU A 233 -22.79 -21.98 5.40
C LEU A 233 -21.34 -21.55 5.34
N SER A 234 -20.49 -22.19 6.13
CA SER A 234 -19.03 -21.97 6.09
C SER A 234 -18.32 -23.29 5.96
N CYS A 235 -17.37 -23.39 5.03
CA CYS A 235 -16.46 -24.51 4.90
C CYS A 235 -15.00 -24.03 5.02
N GLU A 236 -14.06 -24.98 5.00
CA GLU A 236 -12.64 -24.70 4.78
C GLU A 236 -12.28 -24.98 3.31
N PRO A 237 -11.41 -24.15 2.70
CA PRO A 237 -10.94 -24.38 1.34
C PRO A 237 -10.08 -25.65 1.25
N GLY A 238 -10.29 -26.43 0.19
CA GLY A 238 -9.39 -27.52 -0.21
C GLY A 238 -8.17 -27.02 -0.99
N ASN A 239 -7.31 -27.95 -1.46
CA ASN A 239 -6.21 -27.61 -2.36
C ASN A 239 -6.78 -27.02 -3.66
N ASN A 240 -6.22 -25.90 -4.11
CA ASN A 240 -6.72 -25.18 -5.28
C ASN A 240 -6.28 -25.78 -6.63
N GLY A 241 -5.53 -26.89 -6.62
CA GLY A 241 -5.02 -27.53 -7.82
C GLY A 241 -3.96 -26.68 -8.54
N GLY A 242 -3.32 -25.75 -7.82
CA GLY A 242 -2.29 -24.85 -8.32
C GLY A 242 -2.80 -23.56 -8.97
N LEU A 243 -4.10 -23.42 -9.20
CA LEU A 243 -4.69 -22.21 -9.79
C LEU A 243 -5.55 -21.47 -8.78
N ALA A 244 -5.72 -20.16 -8.96
CA ALA A 244 -6.67 -19.39 -8.17
C ALA A 244 -8.08 -20.00 -8.29
N GLN A 245 -8.72 -20.22 -7.13
CA GLN A 245 -10.04 -20.82 -7.05
C GLN A 245 -11.07 -19.86 -6.47
N HIS A 246 -12.33 -20.06 -6.82
CA HIS A 246 -13.50 -19.48 -6.19
C HIS A 246 -14.46 -20.62 -5.81
N PHE A 247 -15.47 -20.29 -5.01
CA PHE A 247 -16.42 -21.26 -4.49
C PHE A 247 -17.80 -20.97 -5.03
N ILE A 248 -18.56 -22.03 -5.28
CA ILE A 248 -19.92 -21.98 -5.79
C ILE A 248 -20.80 -22.77 -4.83
N LEU A 249 -21.90 -22.16 -4.38
CA LEU A 249 -22.98 -22.84 -3.68
C LEU A 249 -24.19 -22.92 -4.61
N GLU A 250 -24.65 -24.13 -4.86
CA GLU A 250 -25.89 -24.41 -5.56
C GLU A 250 -26.92 -24.98 -4.59
N VAL A 251 -28.15 -24.47 -4.63
CA VAL A 251 -29.23 -24.85 -3.74
C VAL A 251 -30.40 -25.38 -4.55
N ASN A 252 -30.92 -26.54 -4.15
CA ASN A 252 -32.07 -27.18 -4.75
C ASN A 252 -33.07 -27.64 -3.70
N GLU A 253 -34.32 -27.83 -4.09
CA GLU A 253 -35.33 -28.45 -3.24
C GLU A 253 -35.13 -29.98 -3.21
N ALA A 254 -35.31 -30.57 -2.03
CA ALA A 254 -35.36 -32.01 -1.86
C ALA A 254 -36.62 -32.55 -2.54
N GLY A 255 -36.47 -33.54 -3.43
CA GLY A 255 -37.58 -34.12 -4.18
C GLY A 255 -37.84 -33.54 -5.58
N ARG A 256 -37.12 -32.50 -6.01
CA ARG A 256 -37.15 -32.07 -7.43
C ARG A 256 -36.58 -33.19 -8.31
N GLN A 257 -37.44 -33.77 -9.14
CA GLN A 257 -37.18 -34.95 -9.96
C GLN A 257 -36.46 -34.56 -11.26
N ASP A 258 -35.20 -34.15 -11.15
CA ASP A 258 -34.27 -33.98 -12.28
C ASP A 258 -33.50 -35.30 -12.55
N ASP A 259 -34.16 -36.43 -12.30
CA ASP A 259 -33.58 -37.79 -12.37
C ASP A 259 -33.33 -38.30 -13.79
N GLN A 260 -33.60 -37.50 -14.82
CA GLN A 260 -33.33 -37.86 -16.23
C GLN A 260 -32.03 -37.27 -16.80
N ALA A 261 -31.28 -36.46 -16.05
CA ALA A 261 -29.99 -35.97 -16.54
C ALA A 261 -28.88 -37.03 -16.38
N GLN A 262 -28.28 -37.45 -17.51
CA GLN A 262 -27.05 -38.24 -17.53
C GLN A 262 -25.92 -37.46 -16.83
N GLY A 263 -25.54 -37.88 -15.63
CA GLY A 263 -24.50 -37.24 -14.83
C GLY A 263 -23.95 -38.17 -13.74
N SER A 264 -22.77 -37.82 -13.22
CA SER A 264 -22.07 -38.62 -12.20
C SER A 264 -22.94 -38.82 -10.93
N PRO A 265 -22.81 -39.95 -10.20
CA PRO A 265 -23.74 -40.37 -9.14
C PRO A 265 -23.98 -39.42 -7.94
N GLY A 266 -23.32 -38.26 -7.86
CA GLY A 266 -23.51 -37.24 -6.83
C GLY A 266 -23.88 -35.84 -7.34
N VAL A 267 -24.14 -35.66 -8.64
CA VAL A 267 -24.50 -34.36 -9.26
C VAL A 267 -25.94 -34.37 -9.83
N ARG A 268 -26.64 -35.50 -9.71
CA ARG A 268 -28.05 -35.63 -10.13
C ARG A 268 -28.93 -34.61 -9.39
N GLY A 269 -29.69 -33.81 -10.14
CA GLY A 269 -30.56 -32.77 -9.58
C GLY A 269 -30.00 -31.34 -9.53
N PHE A 270 -28.75 -31.09 -9.96
CA PHE A 270 -28.12 -29.76 -9.96
C PHE A 270 -28.00 -29.10 -11.34
N SER A 271 -28.65 -29.64 -12.38
CA SER A 271 -28.67 -29.08 -13.74
C SER A 271 -29.25 -27.66 -13.81
N ASN A 272 -30.21 -27.35 -12.94
CA ASN A 272 -30.85 -26.02 -12.88
C ASN A 272 -31.13 -25.61 -11.42
N PRO A 273 -30.13 -25.05 -10.71
CA PRO A 273 -30.25 -24.75 -9.29
C PRO A 273 -31.23 -23.60 -9.02
N LEU A 274 -31.99 -23.69 -7.93
CA LEU A 274 -32.89 -22.61 -7.48
C LEU A 274 -32.10 -21.34 -7.14
N TYR A 275 -30.95 -21.51 -6.48
CA TYR A 275 -30.01 -20.44 -6.20
C TYR A 275 -28.59 -20.87 -6.54
N ARG A 276 -27.82 -19.94 -7.10
CA ARG A 276 -26.40 -20.10 -7.36
C ARG A 276 -25.63 -18.89 -6.83
N LEU A 277 -24.83 -19.11 -5.80
CA LEU A 277 -24.00 -18.08 -5.16
C LEU A 277 -22.53 -18.35 -5.44
N THR A 278 -21.74 -17.31 -5.63
CA THR A 278 -20.29 -17.40 -5.84
C THR A 278 -19.55 -16.51 -4.85
N GLY A 279 -18.34 -16.93 -4.46
CA GLY A 279 -17.50 -16.18 -3.54
C GLY A 279 -16.03 -16.59 -3.60
N PHE A 280 -15.13 -15.70 -3.19
CA PHE A 280 -13.69 -16.02 -3.10
C PHE A 280 -13.33 -16.82 -1.85
N THR A 281 -14.25 -16.94 -0.89
CA THR A 281 -14.16 -17.84 0.27
C THR A 281 -15.38 -18.76 0.28
N PRO A 282 -15.29 -19.98 0.85
CA PRO A 282 -16.41 -20.91 0.92
C PRO A 282 -17.36 -20.54 2.07
N ARG A 283 -17.83 -19.29 2.08
CA ARG A 283 -18.77 -18.74 3.06
C ARG A 283 -19.94 -18.11 2.33
N PHE A 284 -21.13 -18.60 2.62
CA PHE A 284 -22.35 -18.22 1.94
C PHE A 284 -23.46 -17.91 2.94
N THR A 285 -24.24 -16.87 2.65
CA THR A 285 -25.46 -16.55 3.40
C THR A 285 -26.66 -16.76 2.51
N LEU A 286 -27.52 -17.71 2.87
CA LEU A 286 -28.80 -17.95 2.23
C LEU A 286 -29.89 -17.12 2.90
N ARG A 287 -30.78 -16.56 2.09
CA ARG A 287 -31.93 -15.75 2.51
C ARG A 287 -33.14 -16.09 1.65
N GLY A 288 -34.34 -15.87 2.18
CA GLY A 288 -35.58 -16.04 1.42
C GLY A 288 -35.95 -17.50 1.14
N LEU A 289 -35.41 -18.44 1.93
CA LEU A 289 -35.79 -19.85 1.87
C LEU A 289 -37.18 -20.04 2.47
N GLN A 290 -38.00 -20.87 1.84
CA GLN A 290 -39.37 -21.11 2.27
C GLN A 290 -39.39 -21.98 3.54
N PRO A 291 -40.12 -21.55 4.59
CA PRO A 291 -40.28 -22.35 5.79
C PRO A 291 -40.95 -23.70 5.51
N GLY A 292 -40.46 -24.77 6.15
CA GLY A 292 -40.99 -26.12 5.97
C GLY A 292 -40.52 -26.83 4.70
N THR A 293 -39.91 -26.12 3.74
CA THR A 293 -39.26 -26.72 2.57
C THR A 293 -37.90 -27.30 2.96
N GLU A 294 -37.61 -28.49 2.44
CA GLU A 294 -36.32 -29.15 2.60
C GLU A 294 -35.44 -28.86 1.39
N TYR A 295 -34.19 -28.45 1.64
CA TYR A 295 -33.22 -28.08 0.63
C TYR A 295 -32.01 -29.02 0.64
N ARG A 296 -31.42 -29.21 -0.55
CA ARG A 296 -30.14 -29.88 -0.79
C ARG A 296 -29.15 -28.85 -1.31
N LEU A 297 -28.00 -28.74 -0.67
CA LEU A 297 -26.97 -27.80 -1.04
C LEU A 297 -25.78 -28.56 -1.61
N ALA A 298 -25.17 -28.04 -2.68
CA ALA A 298 -23.92 -28.52 -3.23
C ALA A 298 -22.90 -27.40 -3.24
N VAL A 299 -21.75 -27.64 -2.61
CA VAL A 299 -20.63 -26.70 -2.59
C VAL A 299 -19.53 -27.22 -3.49
N PHE A 300 -19.07 -26.37 -4.39
CA PHE A 300 -17.97 -26.63 -5.30
C PHE A 300 -16.83 -25.65 -5.02
N ALA A 301 -15.60 -26.12 -5.12
CA ALA A 301 -14.48 -25.25 -5.47
C ALA A 301 -14.37 -25.24 -7.00
N LYS A 302 -13.99 -24.13 -7.62
CA LYS A 302 -13.80 -24.02 -9.07
C LYS A 302 -12.59 -23.16 -9.40
N ASN A 303 -11.74 -23.66 -10.28
CA ASN A 303 -10.67 -22.90 -10.92
C ASN A 303 -10.83 -22.99 -12.45
N ALA A 304 -9.84 -22.53 -13.22
CA ALA A 304 -9.88 -22.59 -14.68
C ALA A 304 -9.95 -24.03 -15.24
N MET A 305 -9.45 -25.04 -14.51
CA MET A 305 -9.59 -26.47 -14.87
C MET A 305 -11.01 -27.01 -14.66
N GLY A 306 -11.86 -26.25 -13.98
CA GLY A 306 -13.26 -26.58 -13.72
C GLY A 306 -13.58 -26.75 -12.23
N ALA A 307 -14.79 -27.24 -11.97
CA ALA A 307 -15.28 -27.46 -10.61
C ALA A 307 -14.73 -28.77 -10.01
N SER A 308 -14.59 -28.78 -8.69
CA SER A 308 -14.26 -29.93 -7.87
C SER A 308 -15.26 -31.06 -8.08
N GLN A 309 -14.77 -32.30 -8.14
CA GLN A 309 -15.62 -33.48 -8.26
C GLN A 309 -15.20 -34.55 -7.24
N PRO A 310 -16.14 -35.10 -6.45
CA PRO A 310 -17.54 -34.69 -6.34
C PRO A 310 -17.71 -33.33 -5.63
N PRO A 311 -18.88 -32.66 -5.71
CA PRO A 311 -19.20 -31.57 -4.80
C PRO A 311 -19.36 -32.03 -3.37
N VAL A 312 -19.29 -31.10 -2.43
CA VAL A 312 -19.72 -31.33 -1.05
C VAL A 312 -21.24 -31.20 -0.99
N LEU A 313 -21.92 -32.30 -0.72
CA LEU A 313 -23.37 -32.32 -0.57
C LEU A 313 -23.75 -32.13 0.90
N ILE A 314 -24.70 -31.23 1.16
CA ILE A 314 -25.31 -31.01 2.47
C ILE A 314 -26.81 -31.32 2.32
N PRO A 315 -27.22 -32.56 2.64
CA PRO A 315 -28.63 -32.96 2.52
C PRO A 315 -29.46 -32.45 3.70
N GLY A 316 -30.78 -32.34 3.49
CA GLY A 316 -31.74 -32.22 4.58
C GLY A 316 -31.82 -30.86 5.28
N VAL A 317 -31.47 -29.77 4.59
CA VAL A 317 -31.52 -28.42 5.17
C VAL A 317 -32.95 -27.93 5.23
N ARG A 318 -33.54 -27.86 6.44
CA ARG A 318 -34.88 -27.34 6.66
C ARG A 318 -34.84 -25.98 7.34
N VAL A 319 -35.62 -25.03 6.83
CA VAL A 319 -35.82 -23.74 7.50
C VAL A 319 -37.04 -23.85 8.39
N SER A 320 -36.85 -23.66 9.69
CA SER A 320 -37.96 -23.62 10.64
C SER A 320 -38.90 -22.49 10.26
N ALA A 321 -40.19 -22.77 10.20
CA ALA A 321 -41.18 -21.72 10.34
C ALA A 321 -40.93 -21.08 11.70
N SER A 322 -40.57 -19.80 11.73
CA SER A 322 -40.99 -19.02 12.87
C SER A 322 -42.51 -19.08 12.83
N THR A 323 -43.12 -19.75 13.81
CA THR A 323 -44.42 -19.29 14.28
C THR A 323 -44.20 -17.89 14.83
N ALA A 324 -44.14 -16.90 13.93
CA ALA A 324 -44.54 -15.56 14.29
C ALA A 324 -46.02 -15.69 14.67
N ARG A 325 -46.28 -16.05 15.94
CA ARG A 325 -47.53 -15.64 16.56
C ARG A 325 -47.51 -14.13 16.40
N LEU A 326 -48.29 -13.63 15.46
CA LEU A 326 -48.75 -12.26 15.49
C LEU A 326 -49.59 -12.13 16.76
N THR A 327 -48.95 -12.00 17.92
CA THR A 327 -49.57 -11.34 19.06
C THR A 327 -49.64 -9.88 18.67
N LYS A 328 -50.74 -9.54 18.02
CA LYS A 328 -51.28 -8.18 18.00
C LYS A 328 -51.19 -7.68 19.45
N ASN A 329 -50.47 -6.58 19.65
CA ASN A 329 -50.24 -5.83 20.90
C ASN A 329 -48.81 -5.94 21.45
N ASP A 330 -47.90 -5.17 20.84
CA ASP A 330 -46.83 -4.48 21.56
C ASP A 330 -46.59 -3.10 20.88
N PRO A 331 -46.69 -1.97 21.59
CA PRO A 331 -46.57 -0.64 21.01
C PRO A 331 -45.08 -0.29 20.83
N GLY A 332 -44.47 -0.79 19.75
CA GLY A 332 -43.05 -0.57 19.48
C GLY A 332 -42.61 -0.72 18.04
N TYR A 333 -43.53 -0.84 17.08
CA TYR A 333 -43.20 -0.94 15.65
C TYR A 333 -43.18 0.46 15.02
N HIS A 334 -42.02 1.12 15.06
CA HIS A 334 -41.72 2.23 14.16
C HIS A 334 -41.11 1.66 12.87
N ASP A 335 -41.89 1.74 11.79
CA ASP A 335 -41.46 1.44 10.44
C ASP A 335 -40.34 2.43 10.02
N SER A 336 -39.10 1.95 10.07
CA SER A 336 -37.90 2.69 9.67
C SER A 336 -37.51 2.43 8.21
N SER A 337 -38.37 1.79 7.42
CA SER A 337 -38.10 1.46 6.02
C SER A 337 -38.68 2.48 5.03
N MET A 338 -39.79 3.18 5.35
CA MET A 338 -40.34 4.23 4.49
C MET A 338 -39.68 5.62 4.69
N ALA A 339 -39.03 5.87 5.83
CA ALA A 339 -38.35 7.16 6.09
C ALA A 339 -36.98 7.27 5.39
N ARG A 340 -36.26 6.16 5.18
CA ARG A 340 -34.93 6.19 4.54
C ARG A 340 -35.03 6.39 3.03
N ALA A 341 -36.04 5.83 2.37
CA ALA A 341 -36.27 6.04 0.94
C ALA A 341 -36.61 7.51 0.62
N ALA A 342 -37.49 8.14 1.41
CA ALA A 342 -37.82 9.55 1.26
C ALA A 342 -36.67 10.50 1.65
N PHE A 343 -35.78 10.10 2.56
CA PHE A 343 -34.62 10.90 2.95
C PHE A 343 -33.53 10.91 1.87
N TRP A 344 -33.22 9.75 1.27
CA TRP A 344 -32.24 9.67 0.19
C TRP A 344 -32.71 10.36 -1.10
N THR A 345 -34.00 10.27 -1.44
CA THR A 345 -34.52 11.00 -2.61
C THR A 345 -34.39 12.50 -2.42
N ASN A 346 -34.73 13.06 -1.25
CA ASN A 346 -34.60 14.49 -0.99
C ASN A 346 -33.14 14.96 -0.97
N ILE A 347 -32.21 14.18 -0.42
CA ILE A 347 -30.78 14.52 -0.44
C ILE A 347 -30.23 14.49 -1.86
N VAL A 348 -30.47 13.42 -2.61
CA VAL A 348 -29.97 13.29 -3.98
C VAL A 348 -30.53 14.40 -4.87
N THR A 349 -31.82 14.73 -4.72
CA THR A 349 -32.45 15.82 -5.49
C THR A 349 -31.87 17.18 -5.11
N ASN A 350 -31.68 17.47 -3.82
CA ASN A 350 -31.11 18.74 -3.37
C ASN A 350 -29.63 18.90 -3.76
N VAL A 351 -28.84 17.83 -3.75
CA VAL A 351 -27.43 17.85 -4.19
C VAL A 351 -27.33 18.08 -5.70
N ILE A 352 -28.19 17.45 -6.51
CA ILE A 352 -28.24 17.70 -7.95
C ILE A 352 -28.65 19.15 -8.25
N VAL A 353 -29.68 19.67 -7.57
CA VAL A 353 -30.13 21.06 -7.73
C VAL A 353 -29.05 22.06 -7.30
N ALA A 354 -28.37 21.82 -6.18
CA ALA A 354 -27.24 22.66 -5.74
C ALA A 354 -26.07 22.60 -6.74
N GLY A 355 -25.75 21.42 -7.27
CA GLY A 355 -24.73 21.25 -8.30
C GLY A 355 -25.05 22.03 -9.58
N ILE A 356 -26.30 21.97 -10.06
CA ILE A 356 -26.75 22.75 -11.21
C ILE A 356 -26.65 24.26 -10.92
N ALA A 357 -27.09 24.71 -9.74
CA ALA A 357 -26.98 26.11 -9.34
C ALA A 357 -25.52 26.59 -9.35
N VAL A 358 -24.58 25.83 -8.78
CA VAL A 358 -23.15 26.17 -8.78
C VAL A 358 -22.60 26.25 -10.21
N VAL A 359 -22.92 25.28 -11.07
CA VAL A 359 -22.47 25.29 -12.48
C VAL A 359 -23.03 26.50 -13.22
N THR A 360 -24.32 26.84 -13.02
CA THR A 360 -24.92 28.03 -13.64
C THR A 360 -24.28 29.33 -13.14
N CYS A 361 -23.97 29.44 -11.85
CA CYS A 361 -23.26 30.60 -11.30
C CYS A 361 -21.85 30.72 -11.89
N ILE A 362 -21.12 29.61 -12.07
CA ILE A 362 -19.78 29.62 -12.69
C ILE A 362 -19.88 30.07 -14.16
N ILE A 363 -20.88 29.59 -14.91
CA ILE A 363 -21.12 30.00 -16.30
C ILE A 363 -21.47 31.50 -16.36
N ILE A 364 -22.34 31.99 -15.47
CA ILE A 364 -22.69 33.42 -15.42
C ILE A 364 -21.47 34.26 -15.07
N MET A 365 -20.67 33.85 -14.09
CA MET A 365 -19.44 34.57 -13.69
C MET A 365 -18.41 34.60 -14.81
N THR A 366 -18.23 33.50 -15.55
CA THR A 366 -17.31 33.47 -16.70
C THR A 366 -17.82 34.38 -17.82
N ILE A 367 -19.12 34.41 -18.12
CA ILE A 367 -19.72 35.34 -19.08
C ILE A 367 -19.53 36.80 -18.63
N ILE A 368 -19.77 37.12 -17.36
CA ILE A 368 -19.56 38.47 -16.81
C ILE A 368 -18.09 38.89 -16.95
N VAL A 369 -17.13 38.02 -16.62
CA VAL A 369 -15.71 38.30 -16.78
C VAL A 369 -15.36 38.54 -18.25
N VAL A 370 -15.89 37.74 -19.17
CA VAL A 370 -15.71 37.95 -20.62
C VAL A 370 -16.29 39.29 -21.07
N ILE A 371 -17.48 39.67 -20.61
CA ILE A 371 -18.10 40.96 -20.92
C ILE A 371 -17.28 42.12 -20.34
N ILE A 372 -16.77 42.01 -19.11
CA ILE A 372 -15.91 43.02 -18.49
C ILE A 372 -14.61 43.16 -19.26
N CYS A 373 -13.97 42.05 -19.63
CA CYS A 373 -12.76 42.05 -20.45
C CYS A 373 -13.02 42.65 -21.83
N TRP A 374 -14.16 42.35 -22.44
CA TRP A 374 -14.56 42.91 -23.73
C TRP A 374 -14.85 44.41 -23.63
N ARG A 375 -15.52 44.88 -22.58
CA ARG A 375 -15.74 46.31 -22.29
C ARG A 375 -14.44 47.04 -21.99
N ARG A 376 -13.51 46.46 -21.23
CA ARG A 376 -12.16 47.01 -21.02
C ARG A 376 -11.44 47.15 -22.35
N ARG A 377 -11.41 46.09 -23.17
CA ARG A 377 -10.79 46.11 -24.50
C ARG A 377 -11.47 47.07 -25.49
N SER A 378 -12.78 47.30 -25.35
CA SER A 378 -13.51 48.30 -26.12
C SER A 378 -13.19 49.72 -25.66
N ARG A 379 -13.01 49.93 -24.34
CA ARG A 379 -12.62 51.21 -23.75
C ARG A 379 -11.17 51.56 -24.10
N ASP A 380 -10.26 50.59 -24.08
CA ASP A 380 -8.87 50.79 -24.52
C ASP A 380 -8.81 51.18 -26.00
N ARG A 381 -9.68 50.60 -26.84
CA ARG A 381 -9.86 51.00 -28.26
C ARG A 381 -10.45 52.41 -28.44
N HIS A 382 -11.17 52.95 -27.45
CA HIS A 382 -11.63 54.34 -27.47
C HIS A 382 -10.55 55.32 -26.96
N LEU A 383 -9.72 54.92 -25.99
CA LEU A 383 -8.57 55.71 -25.52
C LEU A 383 -7.42 55.80 -26.53
N SER A 384 -7.32 54.85 -27.48
CA SER A 384 -6.39 54.95 -28.63
C SER A 384 -6.91 55.83 -29.78
N ARG A 385 -8.11 56.39 -29.66
CA ARG A 385 -8.77 57.21 -30.72
C ARG A 385 -8.93 58.69 -30.37
N THR A 386 -8.30 59.18 -29.30
CA THR A 386 -8.16 60.63 -29.05
C THR A 386 -6.84 61.15 -29.65
N PRO A 387 -6.88 62.09 -30.60
CA PRO A 387 -5.68 62.62 -31.26
C PRO A 387 -4.89 63.57 -30.34
N HIS A 388 -3.57 63.39 -30.29
CA HIS A 388 -2.65 64.37 -29.71
C HIS A 388 -2.59 65.65 -30.56
N PRO A 389 -2.58 66.86 -29.97
CA PRO A 389 -2.34 68.09 -30.71
C PRO A 389 -0.86 68.21 -31.10
N LEU A 390 -0.63 68.50 -32.37
CA LEU A 390 0.67 68.86 -32.96
C LEU A 390 1.22 70.12 -32.29
N ASN A 391 2.36 70.00 -31.58
CA ASN A 391 3.19 71.14 -31.26
C ASN A 391 4.24 71.32 -32.37
N ASN A 392 4.09 72.44 -33.07
CA ASN A 392 4.99 72.98 -34.07
C ASN A 392 6.38 73.26 -33.48
N LEU A 393 7.39 72.53 -33.94
CA LEU A 393 8.82 72.86 -33.83
C LEU A 393 9.53 72.23 -35.04
N ALA A 394 9.09 72.61 -36.24
CA ALA A 394 9.75 72.28 -37.50
C ALA A 394 9.42 73.37 -38.54
N ASP A 395 9.58 74.63 -38.15
CA ASP A 395 9.49 75.78 -39.06
C ASP A 395 10.49 76.87 -38.65
N GLN A 396 11.75 76.47 -38.47
CA GLN A 396 12.82 77.44 -38.24
C GLN A 396 14.20 77.10 -38.81
N ASP A 397 14.40 75.95 -39.45
CA ASP A 397 15.69 75.65 -40.11
C ASP A 397 15.59 75.38 -41.63
N LEU A 398 14.40 75.51 -42.23
CA LEU A 398 14.24 75.60 -43.69
C LEU A 398 14.48 77.04 -44.21
N LYS A 399 15.46 77.73 -43.61
CA LYS A 399 15.91 79.07 -43.99
C LYS A 399 17.43 79.25 -43.88
N ARG A 400 18.17 78.13 -43.89
CA ARG A 400 19.64 78.15 -43.86
C ARG A 400 20.25 76.95 -44.60
N SER A 401 19.85 76.70 -45.85
CA SER A 401 20.61 75.84 -46.77
C SER A 401 20.21 76.00 -48.25
N THR A 402 19.77 77.19 -48.65
CA THR A 402 19.64 77.61 -50.07
C THR A 402 20.10 79.06 -50.18
N GLU A 403 21.36 79.29 -49.83
CA GLU A 403 22.11 80.54 -50.09
C GLU A 403 23.61 80.26 -49.88
N SER A 404 24.15 79.36 -50.71
CA SER A 404 25.60 79.24 -50.96
C SER A 404 25.80 78.31 -52.16
N LEU A 405 25.44 78.77 -53.35
CA LEU A 405 25.99 78.37 -54.65
C LEU A 405 25.32 79.30 -55.68
N GLU A 406 26.15 80.07 -56.40
CA GLU A 406 25.82 81.11 -57.40
C GLU A 406 25.85 82.56 -56.92
N GLU A 407 27.06 82.98 -56.53
CA GLU A 407 27.63 84.24 -57.01
C GLU A 407 29.06 83.91 -57.49
N ASP A 408 29.18 83.50 -58.76
CA ASP A 408 30.36 83.84 -59.56
C ASP A 408 29.90 84.73 -60.71
N GLN A 409 30.61 85.84 -60.79
CA GLN A 409 30.46 86.94 -61.71
C GLN A 409 30.95 86.47 -63.10
N GLY A 410 30.47 86.95 -64.23
CA GLY A 410 30.46 88.33 -64.67
C GLY A 410 30.31 88.28 -66.20
N GLY A 411 29.43 89.10 -66.77
CA GLY A 411 29.84 90.35 -67.44
C GLY A 411 29.41 90.22 -68.91
N GLY A 412 28.84 91.20 -69.59
CA GLY A 412 28.77 92.62 -69.35
C GLY A 412 28.83 93.27 -70.73
N ILE A 413 27.72 93.93 -71.11
CA ILE A 413 27.48 94.73 -72.34
C ILE A 413 27.17 93.93 -73.61
#